data_AF-A0A9Q0U9S9-F1
#
_entry.id   AF-A0A9Q0U9S9-F1
#
_cell.length_a   1.000
_cell.length_b   1.000
_cell.length_c   1.000
_cell.angle_alpha   90.00
_cell.angle_beta   90.00
_cell.angle_gamma   90.00
#
_symmetry.space_group_name_H-M   'P 1'
#
loop_
_entity.id
_entity.type
_entity.pdbx_description
1 polymer ?
#
loop_
_entity_poly.entity_id
_entity_poly.type
_entity_poly.pdbx_seq_one_letter_code
_entity_poly.pdbx_strand_id
1 'polypeptide(L)'
;MLAVFDNTVAKCPDALQSPHSAPASSALKDGFLANHFASLHPGSVTVNLGTSGHISHSLHNQNPFLPRLFAVVDDIFCLFQGNIDNVVVLKQQYGLNKTANEVIVVIEAYKTLRDRGPYPADQVVKDIQGKFAFILYDSTSKATFVAADADGSVPFFWGSDSEGNLVLSDDVQIVQKGCGKSFAPFPKGCFFTTSGGLRSFEHPLNELKPVPRVDSSGQVCGATFKVDAETKKESVGMPRVDSSYNWSSNY
;
A
#
# COMPACT_ATOMS: atom_id res chain seq x y z
N MET A 1 -12.42 -0.94 -3.31
CA MET A 1 -11.35 -0.04 -3.81
C MET A 1 -10.36 -0.87 -4.59
N LEU A 2 -9.80 -0.37 -5.69
CA LEU A 2 -8.83 -1.07 -6.53
C LEU A 2 -7.69 -0.12 -6.88
N ALA A 3 -6.45 -0.59 -6.86
CA ALA A 3 -5.34 0.07 -7.53
C ALA A 3 -4.52 -0.97 -8.30
N VAL A 4 -4.06 -0.58 -9.49
CA VAL A 4 -3.11 -1.35 -10.27
C VAL A 4 -1.95 -0.41 -10.60
N PHE A 5 -0.74 -0.77 -10.16
CA PHE A 5 0.48 -0.02 -10.42
C PHE A 5 1.38 -0.79 -11.35
N ASP A 6 1.91 -0.09 -12.34
CA ASP A 6 2.95 -0.63 -13.21
C ASP A 6 4.18 -1.05 -12.39
N ASN A 7 4.88 -2.09 -12.85
CA ASN A 7 6.04 -2.65 -12.15
C ASN A 7 7.19 -1.64 -11.96
N THR A 8 7.24 -0.56 -12.76
CA THR A 8 8.19 0.54 -12.61
C THR A 8 7.87 1.45 -11.42
N VAL A 9 6.61 1.51 -11.00
CA VAL A 9 6.14 2.29 -9.84
C VAL A 9 6.23 1.46 -8.56
N ALA A 10 5.82 0.20 -8.63
CA ALA A 10 5.75 -0.67 -7.47
C ALA A 10 6.15 -2.09 -7.83
N LYS A 11 7.39 -2.45 -7.49
CA LYS A 11 7.87 -3.81 -7.70
C LYS A 11 7.18 -4.76 -6.72
N CYS A 12 6.31 -5.61 -7.26
CA CYS A 12 5.68 -6.68 -6.51
C CYS A 12 6.74 -7.68 -6.01
N PRO A 13 6.69 -8.15 -4.75
CA PRO A 13 7.64 -9.17 -4.27
C PRO A 13 7.55 -10.46 -5.08
N ASP A 14 8.70 -10.97 -5.55
CA ASP A 14 8.79 -12.17 -6.39
C ASP A 14 8.13 -13.40 -5.72
N ALA A 15 8.14 -13.47 -4.39
CA ALA A 15 7.50 -14.55 -3.64
C ALA A 15 5.97 -14.62 -3.78
N LEU A 16 5.30 -13.54 -4.23
CA LEU A 16 3.87 -13.58 -4.55
C LEU A 16 3.57 -14.28 -5.87
N GLN A 17 4.54 -14.39 -6.76
CA GLN A 17 4.35 -15.02 -8.05
C GLN A 17 4.21 -16.53 -7.87
N SER A 18 3.04 -17.06 -8.26
CA SER A 18 2.83 -18.50 -8.30
C SER A 18 3.57 -19.08 -9.51
N PRO A 19 4.28 -20.21 -9.36
CA PRO A 19 4.94 -20.86 -10.49
C PRO A 19 3.95 -21.41 -11.52
N HIS A 20 2.65 -21.41 -11.21
CA HIS A 20 1.59 -21.96 -12.05
C HIS A 20 0.50 -20.90 -12.28
N SER A 21 0.05 -20.81 -13.54
CA SER A 21 -1.03 -19.95 -14.05
C SER A 21 -0.84 -18.45 -13.80
N ALA A 22 0.02 -17.83 -14.60
CA ALA A 22 -0.09 -16.39 -14.85
C ALA A 22 -1.44 -16.11 -15.55
N PRO A 23 -2.18 -15.07 -15.17
CA PRO A 23 -3.41 -14.67 -15.85
C PRO A 23 -3.11 -14.35 -17.33
N ALA A 24 -4.04 -14.66 -18.23
CA ALA A 24 -3.83 -14.54 -19.69
C ALA A 24 -3.60 -13.09 -20.17
N SER A 25 -3.96 -12.10 -19.36
CA SER A 25 -3.86 -10.68 -19.68
C SER A 25 -3.37 -9.88 -18.48
N SER A 26 -2.53 -8.89 -18.74
CA SER A 26 -2.14 -7.87 -17.77
C SER A 26 -3.35 -7.09 -17.26
N ALA A 27 -3.32 -6.73 -15.97
CA ALA A 27 -4.38 -5.99 -15.30
C ALA A 27 -4.51 -4.56 -15.86
N LEU A 28 -3.42 -4.01 -16.40
CA LEU A 28 -3.39 -2.68 -17.04
C LEU A 28 -3.85 -2.69 -18.49
N LYS A 29 -3.69 -3.81 -19.20
CA LYS A 29 -3.95 -3.90 -20.64
C LYS A 29 -5.39 -3.52 -20.96
N ASP A 30 -5.56 -2.51 -21.82
CA ASP A 30 -6.85 -1.98 -22.28
C ASP A 30 -7.83 -1.65 -21.14
N GLY A 31 -7.32 -1.34 -19.95
CA GLY A 31 -8.14 -1.12 -18.75
C GLY A 31 -8.92 -2.35 -18.29
N PHE A 32 -8.48 -3.57 -18.64
CA PHE A 32 -9.16 -4.83 -18.37
C PHE A 32 -9.71 -4.93 -16.94
N LEU A 33 -8.85 -4.73 -15.93
CA LEU A 33 -9.25 -4.91 -14.54
C LEU A 33 -10.13 -3.75 -14.03
N ALA A 34 -9.86 -2.52 -14.48
CA ALA A 34 -10.70 -1.36 -14.18
C ALA A 34 -12.12 -1.51 -14.75
N ASN A 35 -12.24 -1.97 -16.00
CA ASN A 35 -13.53 -2.22 -16.65
C ASN A 35 -14.30 -3.33 -15.93
N HIS A 36 -13.60 -4.38 -15.49
CA HIS A 36 -14.20 -5.42 -14.67
C HIS A 36 -14.69 -4.87 -13.32
N PHE A 37 -13.87 -4.08 -12.62
CA PHE A 37 -14.26 -3.40 -11.39
C PHE A 37 -15.51 -2.54 -11.60
N ALA A 38 -15.56 -1.77 -12.68
CA ALA A 38 -16.71 -0.93 -13.01
C ALA A 38 -17.99 -1.72 -13.30
N SER A 39 -17.87 -2.90 -13.92
CA SER A 39 -19.00 -3.79 -14.16
C SER A 39 -19.61 -4.37 -12.88
N LEU A 40 -18.79 -4.62 -11.85
CA LEU A 40 -19.23 -5.12 -10.54
C LEU A 40 -19.75 -4.02 -9.62
N HIS A 41 -19.33 -2.77 -9.88
CA HIS A 41 -19.62 -1.63 -9.02
C HIS A 41 -20.17 -0.45 -9.85
N PRO A 42 -21.50 -0.45 -10.10
CA PRO A 42 -22.15 0.67 -10.77
C PRO A 42 -21.87 1.99 -10.04
N GLY A 43 -21.55 3.04 -10.80
CA GLY A 43 -21.20 4.36 -10.24
C GLY A 43 -19.79 4.45 -9.65
N SER A 44 -18.93 3.46 -9.91
CA SER A 44 -17.50 3.56 -9.61
C SER A 44 -16.83 4.66 -10.45
N VAL A 45 -15.75 5.21 -9.88
CA VAL A 45 -14.89 6.20 -10.54
C VAL A 45 -13.52 5.58 -10.71
N THR A 46 -12.97 5.65 -11.92
CA THR A 46 -11.60 5.21 -12.22
C THR A 46 -10.77 6.42 -12.64
N VAL A 47 -9.62 6.58 -12.01
CA VAL A 47 -8.60 7.58 -12.36
C VAL A 47 -7.47 6.86 -13.08
N ASN A 48 -7.19 7.30 -14.30
CA ASN A 48 -6.05 6.85 -15.09
C ASN A 48 -4.81 7.68 -14.70
N LEU A 49 -3.73 7.01 -14.29
CA LEU A 49 -2.47 7.62 -13.85
C LEU A 49 -1.41 7.62 -14.97
N GLY A 50 -1.84 7.48 -16.23
CA GLY A 50 -0.98 7.35 -17.39
C GLY A 50 -0.26 6.01 -17.40
N THR A 51 1.06 6.03 -17.62
CA THR A 51 1.89 4.81 -17.63
C THR A 51 2.09 4.21 -16.24
N SER A 52 1.73 4.93 -15.17
CA SER A 52 1.89 4.44 -13.79
C SER A 52 0.78 3.49 -13.33
N GLY A 53 -0.33 3.42 -14.07
CA GLY A 53 -1.44 2.52 -13.79
C GLY A 53 -2.77 3.23 -13.55
N HIS A 54 -3.63 2.68 -12.68
CA HIS A 54 -4.95 3.25 -12.40
C HIS A 54 -5.43 2.99 -10.97
N ILE A 55 -6.32 3.86 -10.49
CA ILE A 55 -6.98 3.75 -9.19
C ILE A 55 -8.49 3.79 -9.43
N SER A 56 -9.24 2.87 -8.82
CA SER A 56 -10.70 2.80 -8.90
C SER A 56 -11.35 2.83 -7.52
N HIS A 57 -12.36 3.68 -7.38
CA HIS A 57 -13.12 3.89 -6.15
C HIS A 57 -14.61 3.58 -6.38
N SER A 58 -15.28 3.03 -5.37
CA SER A 58 -16.73 2.87 -5.38
C SER A 58 -17.30 2.90 -3.96
N LEU A 59 -18.51 3.46 -3.86
CA LEU A 59 -19.35 3.43 -2.66
C LEU A 59 -20.35 2.27 -2.65
N HIS A 60 -20.38 1.44 -3.71
CA HIS A 60 -21.27 0.29 -3.79
C HIS A 60 -20.94 -0.74 -2.68
N ASN A 61 -21.95 -1.22 -1.94
CA ASN A 61 -21.77 -2.13 -0.79
C ASN A 61 -20.72 -1.62 0.24
N GLN A 62 -20.70 -0.32 0.52
CA GLN A 62 -19.82 0.24 1.53
C GLN A 62 -20.22 -0.25 2.93
N ASN A 63 -19.22 -0.66 3.73
CA ASN A 63 -19.43 -0.98 5.14
C ASN A 63 -19.57 0.31 5.95
N PRO A 64 -20.68 0.54 6.68
CA PRO A 64 -20.87 1.76 7.49
C PRO A 64 -19.83 1.94 8.60
N PHE A 65 -19.25 0.86 9.12
CA PHE A 65 -18.24 0.90 10.18
C PHE A 65 -16.81 1.04 9.65
N LEU A 66 -16.60 0.72 8.37
CA LEU A 66 -15.30 0.82 7.71
C LEU A 66 -15.49 1.56 6.37
N PRO A 67 -15.81 2.87 6.41
CA PRO A 67 -16.14 3.63 5.23
C PRO A 67 -14.95 3.70 4.28
N ARG A 68 -15.26 3.64 2.98
CA ARG A 68 -14.31 3.93 1.90
C ARG A 68 -14.31 5.41 1.56
N LEU A 69 -13.13 6.01 1.57
CA LEU A 69 -12.89 7.40 1.21
C LEU A 69 -11.90 7.48 0.04
N PHE A 70 -12.03 8.54 -0.75
CA PHE A 70 -11.10 8.88 -1.81
C PHE A 70 -10.86 10.39 -1.80
N ALA A 71 -9.60 10.79 -1.83
CA ALA A 71 -9.22 12.20 -1.93
C ALA A 71 -7.99 12.37 -2.83
N VAL A 72 -7.88 13.56 -3.39
CA VAL A 72 -6.74 14.01 -4.19
C VAL A 72 -6.33 15.39 -3.71
N VAL A 73 -5.06 15.55 -3.33
CA VAL A 73 -4.48 16.84 -2.91
C VAL A 73 -3.05 16.90 -3.46
N ASP A 74 -2.68 18.00 -4.12
CA ASP A 74 -1.32 18.21 -4.67
C ASP A 74 -0.81 17.03 -5.53
N ASP A 75 -1.66 16.51 -6.42
CA ASP A 75 -1.39 15.34 -7.27
C ASP A 75 -1.07 14.03 -6.50
N ILE A 76 -1.46 13.97 -5.22
CA ILE A 76 -1.42 12.78 -4.38
C ILE A 76 -2.82 12.20 -4.29
N PHE A 77 -2.98 10.98 -4.80
CA PHE A 77 -4.23 10.23 -4.83
C PHE A 77 -4.23 9.23 -3.68
N CYS A 78 -5.26 9.24 -2.84
CA CYS A 78 -5.37 8.30 -1.72
C CYS A 78 -6.73 7.63 -1.68
N LEU A 79 -6.73 6.31 -1.74
CA LEU A 79 -7.84 5.46 -1.32
C LEU A 79 -7.63 5.12 0.15
N PHE A 80 -8.69 5.25 0.94
CA PHE A 80 -8.68 4.85 2.34
C PHE A 80 -9.93 4.04 2.64
N GLN A 81 -9.81 3.02 3.47
CA GLN A 81 -10.94 2.30 4.02
C GLN A 81 -10.75 2.09 5.51
N GLY A 82 -11.77 2.40 6.31
CA GLY A 82 -11.74 2.18 7.75
C GLY A 82 -11.99 3.45 8.55
N ASN A 83 -11.41 3.53 9.75
CA ASN A 83 -11.51 4.65 10.67
C ASN A 83 -10.20 4.85 11.44
N ILE A 84 -9.91 6.10 11.78
CA ILE A 84 -8.76 6.48 12.61
C ILE A 84 -9.29 6.95 13.96
N ASP A 85 -8.98 6.21 15.02
CA ASP A 85 -9.46 6.46 16.39
C ASP A 85 -8.82 7.72 16.98
N ASN A 86 -7.53 7.94 16.72
CA ASN A 86 -6.79 9.10 17.23
C ASN A 86 -6.75 10.29 16.25
N VAL A 87 -7.78 10.43 15.39
CA VAL A 87 -7.82 11.46 14.32
C VAL A 87 -7.63 12.88 14.83
N VAL A 88 -8.14 13.21 16.03
CA VAL A 88 -8.01 14.56 16.61
C VAL A 88 -6.56 14.88 16.94
N VAL A 89 -5.81 13.92 17.47
CA VAL A 89 -4.38 14.07 17.78
C VAL A 89 -3.59 14.27 16.50
N LEU A 90 -3.85 13.46 15.47
CA LEU A 90 -3.18 13.58 14.19
C LEU A 90 -3.50 14.90 13.47
N LYS A 91 -4.74 15.39 13.53
CA LYS A 91 -5.09 16.72 13.02
C LYS A 91 -4.27 17.81 13.69
N GLN A 92 -4.11 17.76 15.01
CA GLN A 92 -3.30 18.73 15.73
C GLN A 92 -1.81 18.62 15.34
N GLN A 93 -1.27 17.40 15.28
CA GLN A 93 0.12 17.13 14.92
C GLN A 93 0.46 17.63 13.51
N TYR A 94 -0.44 17.44 12.54
CA TYR A 94 -0.24 17.85 11.16
C TYR A 94 -0.80 19.25 10.84
N GLY A 95 -1.33 19.97 11.83
CA GLY A 95 -1.86 21.33 11.63
C GLY A 95 -3.10 21.41 10.73
N LEU A 96 -3.95 20.38 10.76
CA LEU A 96 -5.13 20.26 9.91
C LEU A 96 -6.35 20.98 10.50
N ASN A 97 -7.22 21.43 9.61
CA ASN A 97 -8.49 22.04 10.00
C ASN A 97 -9.49 20.99 10.56
N LYS A 98 -10.58 21.49 11.16
CA LYS A 98 -11.61 20.63 11.77
C LYS A 98 -12.32 19.72 10.76
N THR A 99 -12.42 20.16 9.49
CA THR A 99 -13.11 19.45 8.41
C THR A 99 -12.28 18.35 7.75
N ALA A 100 -10.98 18.26 8.04
CA ALA A 100 -10.15 17.16 7.53
C ALA A 100 -10.74 15.81 7.97
N ASN A 101 -10.73 14.83 7.09
CA ASN A 101 -11.13 13.46 7.40
C ASN A 101 -9.89 12.55 7.37
N GLU A 102 -10.10 11.25 7.54
CA GLU A 102 -9.06 10.23 7.66
C GLU A 102 -8.14 10.20 6.44
N VAL A 103 -8.71 10.28 5.23
CA VAL A 103 -7.92 10.26 3.99
C VAL A 103 -7.02 11.51 3.85
N ILE A 104 -7.48 12.69 4.31
CA ILE A 104 -6.65 13.90 4.34
C ILE A 104 -5.52 13.78 5.38
N VAL A 105 -5.78 13.15 6.53
CA VAL A 105 -4.73 12.86 7.53
C VAL A 105 -3.63 11.98 6.92
N VAL A 106 -3.99 10.94 6.17
CA VAL A 106 -3.01 10.06 5.51
C VAL A 106 -2.19 10.81 4.46
N ILE A 107 -2.82 11.65 3.63
CA ILE A 107 -2.09 12.44 2.62
C ILE A 107 -1.08 13.38 3.30
N GLU A 108 -1.45 14.04 4.39
CA GLU A 108 -0.54 14.97 5.07
C GLU A 108 0.54 14.24 5.88
N ALA A 109 0.23 13.08 6.46
CA ALA A 109 1.24 12.20 7.02
C ALA A 109 2.29 11.78 5.96
N TYR A 110 1.87 11.46 4.74
CA TYR A 110 2.79 11.19 3.64
C TYR A 110 3.62 12.41 3.24
N LYS A 111 3.02 13.59 3.12
CA LYS A 111 3.75 14.84 2.80
C LYS A 111 4.82 15.15 3.85
N THR A 112 4.56 14.90 5.14
CA THR A 112 5.59 15.07 6.17
C THR A 112 6.76 14.10 6.02
N LEU A 113 6.50 12.83 5.67
CA LEU A 113 7.55 11.85 5.34
C LEU A 113 8.40 12.28 4.14
N ARG A 114 7.76 12.81 3.10
CA ARG A 114 8.42 13.23 1.86
C ARG A 114 9.24 14.52 2.04
N ASP A 115 8.67 15.52 2.71
CA ASP A 115 9.16 16.90 2.67
C ASP A 115 9.93 17.33 3.93
N ARG A 116 9.75 16.65 5.07
CA ARG A 116 10.19 17.14 6.40
C ARG A 116 11.08 16.16 7.17
N GLY A 117 11.96 15.43 6.48
CA GLY A 117 12.79 14.39 7.10
C GLY A 117 13.57 14.81 8.36
N PRO A 118 13.96 13.86 9.25
CA PRO A 118 13.85 12.40 9.10
C PRO A 118 12.80 11.78 10.03
N TYR A 119 11.55 11.68 9.57
CA TYR A 119 10.54 10.82 10.21
C TYR A 119 10.59 9.43 9.58
N PRO A 120 10.83 8.35 10.35
CA PRO A 120 10.81 7.00 9.80
C PRO A 120 9.37 6.60 9.44
N ALA A 121 9.20 6.00 8.26
CA ALA A 121 7.88 5.63 7.73
C ALA A 121 7.12 4.68 8.66
N ASP A 122 7.82 3.76 9.33
CA ASP A 122 7.22 2.87 10.33
C ASP A 122 6.59 3.63 11.49
N GLN A 123 7.25 4.68 12.01
CA GLN A 123 6.67 5.49 13.09
C GLN A 123 5.42 6.23 12.63
N VAL A 124 5.43 6.79 11.42
CA VAL A 124 4.26 7.52 10.89
C VAL A 124 3.05 6.61 10.72
N VAL A 125 3.23 5.39 10.21
CA VAL A 125 2.11 4.42 10.12
C VAL A 125 1.68 3.98 11.51
N LYS A 126 2.62 3.74 12.42
CA LYS A 126 2.35 3.31 13.80
C LYS A 126 1.57 4.35 14.61
N ASP A 127 1.75 5.64 14.30
CA ASP A 127 1.00 6.73 14.93
C ASP A 127 -0.46 6.78 14.47
N ILE A 128 -0.82 6.11 13.38
CA ILE A 128 -2.22 5.97 12.93
C ILE A 128 -2.87 4.83 13.71
N GLN A 129 -3.70 5.17 14.70
CA GLN A 129 -4.42 4.19 15.51
C GLN A 129 -5.84 4.02 14.99
N GLY A 130 -6.27 2.80 14.77
CA GLY A 130 -7.61 2.47 14.31
C GLY A 130 -7.61 1.25 13.40
N LYS A 131 -8.72 1.08 12.68
CA LYS A 131 -8.94 -0.02 11.74
C LYS A 131 -8.85 0.54 10.35
N PHE A 132 -7.83 0.18 9.57
CA PHE A 132 -7.63 0.84 8.29
C PHE A 132 -6.85 0.00 7.28
N ALA A 133 -7.11 0.28 6.01
CA ALA A 133 -6.19 0.04 4.92
C ALA A 133 -6.19 1.25 4.00
N PHE A 134 -5.03 1.63 3.46
CA PHE A 134 -4.95 2.71 2.49
C PHE A 134 -3.98 2.40 1.35
N ILE A 135 -4.25 3.02 0.20
CA ILE A 135 -3.39 3.02 -0.98
C ILE A 135 -3.20 4.48 -1.37
N LEU A 136 -1.97 4.97 -1.29
CA LEU A 136 -1.59 6.31 -1.71
C LEU A 136 -0.64 6.22 -2.92
N TYR A 137 -0.83 7.13 -3.86
CA TYR A 137 0.05 7.33 -5.01
C TYR A 137 0.32 8.82 -5.21
N ASP A 138 1.59 9.20 -5.19
CA ASP A 138 2.06 10.54 -5.53
C ASP A 138 2.51 10.55 -7.00
N SER A 139 1.76 11.30 -7.83
CA SER A 139 2.05 11.39 -9.26
C SER A 139 3.31 12.19 -9.57
N THR A 140 3.74 13.09 -8.66
CA THR A 140 4.94 13.91 -8.82
C THR A 140 6.19 13.07 -8.64
N SER A 141 6.24 12.27 -7.56
CA SER A 141 7.39 11.42 -7.24
C SER A 141 7.31 10.02 -7.84
N LYS A 142 6.18 9.67 -8.49
CA LYS A 142 5.88 8.32 -9.00
C LYS A 142 6.06 7.25 -7.92
N ALA A 143 5.63 7.57 -6.70
CA ALA A 143 5.79 6.72 -5.53
C ALA A 143 4.45 6.29 -4.96
N THR A 144 4.36 5.05 -4.48
CA THR A 144 3.21 4.54 -3.72
C THR A 144 3.56 4.34 -2.25
N PHE A 145 2.55 4.53 -1.39
CA PHE A 145 2.58 4.21 0.02
C PHE A 145 1.29 3.48 0.40
N VAL A 146 1.42 2.25 0.87
CA VAL A 146 0.30 1.34 1.15
C VAL A 146 0.45 0.82 2.56
N ALA A 147 -0.62 0.73 3.33
CA ALA A 147 -0.56 0.13 4.67
C ALA A 147 -1.88 -0.51 5.08
N ALA A 148 -1.78 -1.44 6.03
CA ALA A 148 -2.91 -2.06 6.71
C ALA A 148 -2.68 -2.10 8.22
N ASP A 149 -3.76 -1.98 9.00
CA ASP A 149 -3.71 -1.99 10.47
C ASP A 149 -3.14 -3.30 11.04
N ALA A 150 -2.74 -3.25 12.31
CA ALA A 150 -2.13 -4.37 13.05
C ALA A 150 -3.07 -5.59 13.23
N ASP A 151 -4.38 -5.34 13.24
CA ASP A 151 -5.39 -6.37 13.47
C ASP A 151 -5.88 -7.01 12.17
N GLY A 152 -5.58 -6.42 11.01
CA GLY A 152 -6.11 -6.88 9.73
C GLY A 152 -7.62 -6.66 9.63
N SER A 153 -8.08 -5.52 10.16
CA SER A 153 -9.51 -5.23 10.37
C SER A 153 -10.27 -4.98 9.07
N VAL A 154 -9.57 -4.52 8.03
CA VAL A 154 -10.12 -4.30 6.69
C VAL A 154 -9.70 -5.46 5.79
N PRO A 155 -10.63 -6.13 5.08
CA PRO A 155 -10.25 -7.07 4.02
C PRO A 155 -9.38 -6.34 3.00
N PHE A 156 -8.13 -6.78 2.84
CA PHE A 156 -7.18 -6.11 1.97
C PHE A 156 -6.20 -7.12 1.37
N PHE A 157 -6.09 -7.10 0.05
CA PHE A 157 -5.42 -8.11 -0.75
C PHE A 157 -4.48 -7.45 -1.74
N TRP A 158 -3.45 -8.21 -2.12
CA TRP A 158 -2.47 -7.78 -3.10
C TRP A 158 -2.00 -8.97 -3.93
N GLY A 159 -1.53 -8.69 -5.14
CA GLY A 159 -1.00 -9.72 -6.02
C GLY A 159 -0.19 -9.16 -7.18
N SER A 160 0.44 -10.08 -7.90
CA SER A 160 1.16 -9.80 -9.14
C SER A 160 0.32 -10.27 -10.32
N ASP A 161 0.12 -9.42 -11.31
CA ASP A 161 -0.40 -9.87 -12.61
C ASP A 161 0.69 -10.56 -13.45
N SER A 162 0.37 -10.91 -14.70
CA SER A 162 1.27 -11.60 -15.62
C SER A 162 2.44 -10.77 -16.16
N GLU A 163 2.44 -9.45 -15.95
CA GLU A 163 3.52 -8.53 -16.33
C GLU A 163 4.30 -8.02 -15.10
N GLY A 164 3.98 -8.53 -13.90
CA GLY A 164 4.61 -8.11 -12.66
C GLY A 164 4.01 -6.85 -12.05
N ASN A 165 2.89 -6.35 -12.59
CA ASN A 165 2.20 -5.19 -12.05
C ASN A 165 1.57 -5.52 -10.70
N LEU A 166 1.62 -4.56 -9.78
CA LEU A 166 1.06 -4.70 -8.45
C LEU A 166 -0.43 -4.38 -8.48
N VAL A 167 -1.26 -5.36 -8.12
CA VAL A 167 -2.72 -5.20 -7.96
C VAL A 167 -3.06 -5.19 -6.48
N LEU A 168 -3.86 -4.23 -6.03
CA LEU A 168 -4.30 -4.03 -4.65
C LEU A 168 -5.83 -3.84 -4.62
N SER A 169 -6.54 -4.54 -3.74
CA SER A 169 -7.99 -4.39 -3.60
C SER A 169 -8.49 -4.81 -2.23
N ASP A 170 -9.63 -4.27 -1.81
CA ASP A 170 -10.40 -4.77 -0.67
C ASP A 170 -11.28 -5.99 -1.02
N ASP A 171 -11.40 -6.31 -2.30
CA ASP A 171 -12.14 -7.45 -2.83
C ASP A 171 -11.22 -8.52 -3.42
N VAL A 172 -11.24 -9.70 -2.82
CA VAL A 172 -10.44 -10.86 -3.23
C VAL A 172 -10.78 -11.35 -4.64
N GLN A 173 -12.04 -11.24 -5.08
CA GLN A 173 -12.46 -11.73 -6.40
C GLN A 173 -11.84 -10.88 -7.51
N ILE A 174 -11.71 -9.56 -7.26
CA ILE A 174 -11.04 -8.63 -8.18
C ILE A 174 -9.55 -8.97 -8.28
N VAL A 175 -8.86 -9.23 -7.16
CA VAL A 175 -7.44 -9.62 -7.20
C VAL A 175 -7.26 -10.98 -7.87
N GLN A 176 -8.14 -11.96 -7.61
CA GLN A 176 -8.13 -13.26 -8.29
C GLN A 176 -8.29 -13.12 -9.81
N LYS A 177 -9.18 -12.22 -10.25
CA LYS A 177 -9.38 -11.95 -11.68
C LYS A 177 -8.12 -11.36 -12.33
N GLY A 178 -7.43 -10.45 -11.63
CA GLY A 178 -6.24 -9.77 -12.13
C GLY A 178 -4.94 -10.57 -12.03
N CYS A 179 -4.81 -11.41 -11.00
CA CYS A 179 -3.55 -12.06 -10.61
C CYS A 179 -3.58 -13.60 -10.70
N GLY A 180 -4.74 -14.20 -10.99
CA GLY A 180 -4.91 -15.65 -10.98
C GLY A 180 -4.59 -16.24 -9.60
N LYS A 181 -3.54 -17.06 -9.51
CA LYS A 181 -3.06 -17.66 -8.25
C LYS A 181 -1.94 -16.86 -7.58
N SER A 182 -1.45 -15.78 -8.20
CA SER A 182 -0.34 -14.95 -7.72
C SER A 182 -0.80 -13.83 -6.77
N PHE A 183 -1.52 -14.19 -5.71
CA PHE A 183 -2.06 -13.21 -4.76
C PHE A 183 -2.08 -13.72 -3.32
N ALA A 184 -2.21 -12.80 -2.38
CA ALA A 184 -2.37 -13.09 -0.97
C ALA A 184 -3.17 -11.97 -0.27
N PRO A 185 -3.59 -12.17 0.99
CA PRO A 185 -3.91 -11.06 1.87
C PRO A 185 -2.69 -10.15 2.04
N PHE A 186 -2.91 -8.85 2.08
CA PHE A 186 -1.87 -7.90 2.44
C PHE A 186 -1.49 -8.13 3.92
N PRO A 187 -0.19 -8.17 4.28
CA PRO A 187 0.22 -8.45 5.65
C PRO A 187 -0.28 -7.38 6.62
N LYS A 188 -0.92 -7.80 7.70
CA LYS A 188 -1.32 -6.91 8.80
C LYS A 188 -0.09 -6.30 9.48
N GLY A 189 -0.24 -5.12 10.07
CA GLY A 189 0.86 -4.47 10.78
C GLY A 189 2.03 -4.07 9.88
N CYS A 190 1.78 -3.96 8.58
CA CYS A 190 2.78 -3.71 7.56
C CYS A 190 2.39 -2.55 6.66
N PHE A 191 3.43 -2.05 5.99
CA PHE A 191 3.31 -1.07 4.94
C PHE A 191 4.24 -1.42 3.79
N PHE A 192 3.90 -0.94 2.60
CA PHE A 192 4.69 -1.07 1.39
C PHE A 192 4.96 0.33 0.82
N THR A 193 6.20 0.56 0.38
CA THR A 193 6.61 1.80 -0.29
C THR A 193 7.40 1.46 -1.54
N THR A 194 7.31 2.29 -2.59
CA THR A 194 8.11 2.13 -3.82
C THR A 194 9.60 1.93 -3.53
N SER A 195 10.19 2.74 -2.66
CA SER A 195 11.63 2.72 -2.37
C SER A 195 12.04 1.68 -1.32
N GLY A 196 11.16 1.37 -0.36
CA GLY A 196 11.50 0.53 0.79
C GLY A 196 10.88 -0.86 0.79
N GLY A 197 10.08 -1.21 -0.23
CA GLY A 197 9.35 -2.46 -0.29
C GLY A 197 8.41 -2.67 0.90
N LEU A 198 8.08 -3.94 1.16
CA LEU A 198 7.23 -4.36 2.28
C LEU A 198 8.02 -4.37 3.60
N ARG A 199 7.49 -3.72 4.64
CA ARG A 199 8.07 -3.65 5.99
C ARG A 199 6.98 -3.72 7.05
N SER A 200 7.32 -4.20 8.24
CA SER A 200 6.43 -4.15 9.40
C SER A 200 6.64 -2.85 10.16
N PHE A 201 5.56 -2.16 10.55
CA PHE A 201 5.64 -1.05 11.51
C PHE A 201 5.46 -1.52 12.96
N GLU A 202 4.89 -2.71 13.17
CA GLU A 202 4.86 -3.36 14.48
C GLU A 202 6.25 -3.85 14.91
N HIS A 203 7.01 -4.37 13.95
CA HIS A 203 8.36 -4.92 14.14
C HIS A 203 9.35 -4.31 13.13
N PRO A 204 9.69 -3.01 13.25
CA PRO A 204 10.48 -2.28 12.24
C PRO A 204 11.90 -2.83 12.05
N LEU A 205 12.46 -3.42 13.12
CA LEU A 205 13.80 -4.01 13.13
C LEU A 205 13.85 -5.45 12.64
N ASN A 206 12.71 -6.08 12.33
CA ASN A 206 12.64 -7.47 11.92
C ASN A 206 12.43 -7.61 10.42
N GLU A 207 12.93 -8.71 9.87
CA GLU A 207 12.69 -9.07 8.47
C GLU A 207 11.30 -9.72 8.30
N LEU A 208 10.73 -9.54 7.11
CA LEU A 208 9.51 -10.23 6.70
C LEU A 208 9.89 -11.37 5.75
N LYS A 209 9.60 -12.61 6.16
CA LYS A 209 9.86 -13.80 5.35
C LYS A 209 8.60 -14.26 4.63
N PRO A 210 8.69 -14.59 3.32
CA PRO A 210 7.59 -15.19 2.60
C PRO A 210 7.36 -16.63 3.08
N VAL A 211 6.09 -16.97 3.26
CA VAL A 211 5.59 -18.31 3.57
C VAL A 211 4.65 -18.72 2.44
N PRO A 212 5.04 -19.70 1.61
CA PRO A 212 4.20 -20.17 0.51
C PRO A 212 2.81 -20.57 0.98
N ARG A 213 1.79 -20.16 0.20
CA ARG A 213 0.41 -20.56 0.40
C ARG A 213 0.09 -21.74 -0.48
N VAL A 214 -0.80 -22.61 -0.01
CA VAL A 214 -1.32 -23.74 -0.78
C VAL A 214 -2.85 -23.62 -0.85
N ASP A 215 -3.40 -23.81 -2.04
CA ASP A 215 -4.85 -23.81 -2.25
C ASP A 215 -5.49 -25.17 -1.88
N SER A 216 -6.81 -25.26 -1.97
CA SER A 216 -7.54 -26.51 -1.67
C SER A 216 -7.19 -27.68 -2.60
N SER A 217 -6.52 -27.43 -3.73
CA SER A 217 -6.04 -28.46 -4.65
C SER A 217 -4.60 -28.90 -4.37
N GLY A 218 -3.97 -28.38 -3.31
CA GLY A 218 -2.59 -28.71 -2.97
C GLY A 218 -1.55 -27.93 -3.79
N GLN A 219 -1.97 -26.92 -4.58
CA GLN A 219 -1.06 -26.14 -5.42
C GLN A 219 -0.64 -24.83 -4.76
N VAL A 220 0.59 -24.40 -5.01
CA VAL A 220 1.13 -23.13 -4.47
C VAL A 220 0.41 -21.93 -5.09
N CYS A 221 -0.15 -21.05 -4.26
CA CYS A 221 -0.95 -19.87 -4.66
C CYS A 221 -0.44 -18.58 -4.00
N GLY A 222 0.76 -18.15 -4.38
CA GLY A 222 1.44 -16.99 -3.82
C GLY A 222 2.03 -17.24 -2.43
N ALA A 223 2.32 -16.17 -1.70
CA ALA A 223 2.91 -16.24 -0.36
C ALA A 223 2.27 -15.23 0.59
N THR A 224 2.12 -15.63 1.86
CA THR A 224 1.92 -14.67 2.96
C THR A 224 3.28 -14.22 3.48
N PHE A 225 3.37 -13.05 4.12
CA PHE A 225 4.61 -12.58 4.74
C PHE A 225 4.45 -12.57 6.25
N LYS A 226 5.43 -13.12 6.96
CA LYS A 226 5.44 -13.17 8.42
C LYS A 226 6.72 -12.56 8.96
N VAL A 227 6.63 -11.94 10.12
CA VAL A 227 7.78 -11.40 10.83
C VAL A 227 8.66 -12.55 11.28
N ASP A 228 9.94 -12.49 10.91
CA ASP A 228 10.95 -13.34 11.50
C ASP A 228 11.40 -12.75 12.83
N ALA A 229 10.99 -13.38 13.93
CA ALA A 229 11.32 -12.94 15.28
C ALA A 229 12.82 -13.11 15.61
N GLU A 230 13.51 -14.01 14.91
CA GLU A 230 14.91 -14.37 15.20
C GLU A 230 15.91 -13.51 14.42
N THR A 231 15.50 -13.03 13.23
CA THR A 231 16.37 -12.22 12.36
C THR A 231 16.05 -10.74 12.51
N LYS A 232 16.98 -10.00 13.15
CA LYS A 232 17.00 -8.53 13.10
C LYS A 232 17.66 -8.09 11.80
N LYS A 233 17.11 -7.08 11.15
CA LYS A 233 17.76 -6.37 10.05
C LYS A 233 19.12 -5.88 10.54
N GLU A 234 20.15 -6.06 9.71
CA GLU A 234 21.44 -5.42 9.98
C GLU A 234 21.21 -3.91 10.15
N SER A 235 21.61 -3.38 11.31
CA SER A 235 21.65 -1.95 11.52
C SER A 235 22.59 -1.35 10.46
N VAL A 236 22.06 -0.60 9.51
CA VAL A 236 22.86 0.32 8.71
C VAL A 236 23.45 1.28 9.74
N GLY A 237 24.68 1.01 10.16
CA GLY A 237 25.36 1.81 11.16
C GLY A 237 25.34 3.25 10.72
N MET A 238 25.06 4.18 11.65
CA MET A 238 25.27 5.60 11.42
C MET A 238 26.61 5.77 10.69
N PRO A 239 26.67 6.42 9.52
CA PRO A 239 27.94 6.89 9.00
C PRO A 239 28.55 7.73 10.11
N ARG A 240 29.68 7.30 10.67
CA ARG A 240 30.41 8.13 11.64
C ARG A 240 30.98 9.29 10.83
N VAL A 241 30.21 10.36 10.77
CA VAL A 241 30.67 11.64 10.27
C VAL A 241 31.60 12.18 11.34
N ASP A 242 32.90 12.16 11.07
CA ASP A 242 33.90 12.71 11.98
C ASP A 242 33.69 14.21 12.13
N SER A 243 34.12 14.75 13.27
CA SER A 243 34.11 16.18 13.63
C SER A 243 34.82 17.10 12.61
N SER A 244 35.54 16.52 11.64
CA SER A 244 36.19 17.19 10.52
C SER A 244 35.26 17.45 9.32
N TYR A 245 34.00 17.01 9.36
CA TYR A 245 33.07 17.16 8.24
C TYR A 245 32.57 18.61 8.10
N ASN A 246 33.13 19.31 7.11
CA ASN A 246 32.80 20.69 6.82
C ASN A 246 31.55 20.78 5.92
N TRP A 247 30.44 21.29 6.47
CA TRP A 247 29.17 21.46 5.76
C TRP A 247 29.14 22.65 4.78
N SER A 248 30.19 23.47 4.74
CA SER A 248 30.22 24.71 3.94
C SER A 248 30.74 24.57 2.50
N SER A 249 31.17 23.37 2.08
CA SER A 249 31.80 23.19 0.76
C SER A 249 30.85 22.79 -0.37
N ASN A 250 29.53 22.78 -0.16
CA ASN A 250 28.55 22.25 -1.13
C ASN A 250 27.45 23.26 -1.53
N TYR A 251 27.75 24.55 -1.59
CA TYR A 251 26.94 25.54 -2.31
C TYR A 251 27.74 26.19 -3.43
#